data_AF-A0A0F8X9E0-F1
#
_entry.id   AF-A0A0F8X9E0-F1
#
_cell.length_a   1.000
_cell.length_b   1.000
_cell.length_c   1.000
_cell.angle_alpha   90.00
_cell.angle_beta   90.00
_cell.angle_gamma   90.00
#
_symmetry.space_group_name_H-M   'P 1'
#
loop_
_entity.id
_entity.type
_entity.pdbx_description
1 polymer ?
#
loop_
_entity_poly.entity_id
_entity_poly.type
_entity_poly.pdbx_seq_one_letter_code
_entity_poly.pdbx_strand_id
1 'polypeptide(L)'
;AKPGFEWVAGPDRDTTWDEARSWVQSLTVDGGGWRMPTMEELKTLYQQGAMTVLSNTTGSWVWSGETKESLAWLFSFSYGLDKWTNRGYAERNRGFAVRPGK
;
A
#
# COMPACT_ATOMS: atom_id res chain seq x y z
N ALA A 1 19.60 -16.12 -3.65
CA ALA A 1 19.12 -14.76 -3.34
C ALA A 1 17.79 -14.90 -2.61
N LYS A 2 17.52 -14.14 -1.54
CA LYS A 2 16.12 -13.99 -1.10
C LYS A 2 15.42 -13.24 -2.23
N PRO A 3 14.28 -13.72 -2.76
CA PRO A 3 13.55 -12.96 -3.76
C PRO A 3 13.18 -11.60 -3.16
N GLY A 4 13.43 -10.53 -3.89
CA GLY A 4 12.98 -9.19 -3.50
C GLY A 4 11.45 -9.10 -3.54
N PHE A 5 10.88 -7.98 -3.10
CA PHE A 5 9.46 -7.71 -3.31
C PHE A 5 9.27 -6.84 -4.55
N GLU A 6 8.24 -7.13 -5.33
CA GLU A 6 7.76 -6.27 -6.40
C GLU A 6 6.58 -5.44 -5.92
N TRP A 7 6.49 -4.20 -6.40
CA TRP A 7 5.53 -3.20 -5.91
C TRP A 7 4.83 -2.50 -7.07
N VAL A 8 3.53 -2.25 -6.90
CA VAL A 8 2.74 -1.43 -7.81
C VAL A 8 1.94 -0.41 -7.00
N ALA A 9 2.08 0.87 -7.35
CA ALA A 9 1.23 1.92 -6.81
C ALA A 9 -0.14 1.92 -7.50
N GLY A 10 -1.19 2.09 -6.71
CA GLY A 10 -2.54 2.27 -7.21
C GLY A 10 -2.76 3.62 -7.88
N PRO A 11 -3.97 3.84 -8.42
CA PRO A 11 -4.32 5.09 -9.07
C PRO A 11 -4.10 6.30 -8.15
N ASP A 12 -3.70 7.43 -8.71
CA ASP A 12 -3.53 8.67 -7.94
C ASP A 12 -4.87 9.34 -7.64
N ARG A 13 -5.65 8.70 -6.76
CA ARG A 13 -6.91 9.22 -6.25
C ARG A 13 -7.08 8.81 -4.79
N ASP A 14 -7.89 9.57 -4.09
CA ASP A 14 -8.31 9.24 -2.73
C ASP A 14 -9.07 7.91 -2.75
N THR A 15 -8.66 7.04 -1.85
CA THR A 15 -9.00 5.62 -1.87
C THR A 15 -9.27 5.13 -0.46
N THR A 16 -10.47 4.60 -0.21
CA THR A 16 -10.78 3.88 1.03
C THR A 16 -10.04 2.54 1.09
N TRP A 17 -9.99 1.92 2.26
CA TRP A 17 -9.34 0.62 2.39
C TRP A 17 -10.03 -0.46 1.56
N ASP A 18 -11.37 -0.48 1.53
CA ASP A 18 -12.15 -1.47 0.78
C ASP A 18 -11.93 -1.31 -0.74
N GLU A 19 -11.79 -0.08 -1.24
CA GLU A 19 -11.42 0.19 -2.63
C GLU A 19 -9.99 -0.22 -2.95
N ALA A 20 -9.03 0.08 -2.06
CA ALA A 20 -7.63 -0.33 -2.23
C ALA A 20 -7.53 -1.86 -2.32
N ARG A 21 -8.18 -2.58 -1.40
CA ARG A 21 -8.22 -4.04 -1.40
C ARG A 21 -8.85 -4.59 -2.67
N SER A 22 -9.98 -4.03 -3.10
CA SER A 22 -10.68 -4.46 -4.31
C SER A 22 -9.80 -4.24 -5.55
N TRP A 23 -9.11 -3.10 -5.63
CA TRP A 23 -8.15 -2.82 -6.70
C TRP A 23 -7.02 -3.85 -6.72
N VAL A 24 -6.36 -4.09 -5.59
CA VAL A 24 -5.28 -5.09 -5.48
C VAL A 24 -5.75 -6.47 -5.93
N GLN A 25 -6.93 -6.91 -5.49
CA GLN A 25 -7.49 -8.22 -5.83
C GLN A 25 -7.84 -8.35 -7.32
N SER A 26 -8.07 -7.23 -8.01
CA SER A 26 -8.34 -7.20 -9.45
C SER A 26 -7.08 -7.26 -10.32
N LEU A 27 -5.89 -7.07 -9.74
CA LEU A 27 -4.65 -6.99 -10.49
C LEU A 27 -4.25 -8.35 -11.07
N THR A 28 -4.19 -8.42 -12.40
CA THR A 28 -3.67 -9.57 -13.16
C THR A 28 -2.35 -9.27 -13.84
N VAL A 29 -1.84 -8.04 -13.71
CA VAL A 29 -0.57 -7.60 -14.30
C VAL A 29 0.57 -8.54 -13.91
N ASP A 30 1.42 -8.87 -14.89
CA ASP A 30 2.54 -9.79 -14.77
C ASP A 30 2.20 -11.16 -14.15
N GLY A 31 0.97 -11.65 -14.38
CA GLY A 31 0.50 -12.95 -13.90
C GLY A 31 -0.16 -12.92 -12.53
N GLY A 32 -0.42 -11.74 -11.96
CA GLY A 32 -1.16 -11.60 -10.70
C GLY A 32 -0.31 -11.94 -9.46
N GLY A 33 -0.97 -12.53 -8.44
CA GLY A 33 -0.34 -12.84 -7.15
C GLY A 33 -0.19 -11.62 -6.22
N TRP A 34 -0.82 -10.52 -6.58
CA TRP A 34 -0.80 -9.27 -5.82
C TRP A 34 -1.62 -9.38 -4.54
N ARG A 35 -1.09 -8.78 -3.48
CA ARG A 35 -1.80 -8.64 -2.21
C ARG A 35 -1.56 -7.25 -1.61
N MET A 36 -2.37 -6.92 -0.61
CA MET A 36 -2.11 -5.74 0.21
C MET A 36 -0.76 -5.95 0.93
N PRO A 37 0.02 -4.88 1.09
CA PRO A 37 1.26 -4.94 1.85
C PRO A 37 0.99 -5.06 3.34
N THR A 38 1.91 -5.66 4.06
CA THR A 38 1.93 -5.57 5.52
C THR A 38 2.52 -4.24 5.95
N MET A 39 2.25 -3.83 7.18
CA MET A 39 2.87 -2.65 7.79
C MET A 39 4.39 -2.77 7.85
N GLU A 40 4.93 -3.96 8.11
CA GLU A 40 6.38 -4.21 8.14
C GLU A 40 7.02 -4.02 6.77
N GLU A 41 6.35 -4.44 5.69
CA GLU A 41 6.83 -4.26 4.33
C GLU A 41 6.84 -2.77 3.94
N LEU A 42 5.81 -2.01 4.32
CA LEU A 42 5.76 -0.55 4.09
C LEU A 42 6.88 0.18 4.84
N LYS A 43 7.11 -0.18 6.11
CA LYS A 43 8.22 0.36 6.92
C LYS A 43 9.58 0.05 6.30
N THR A 44 9.77 -1.19 5.85
CA THR A 44 11.00 -1.62 5.18
C THR A 44 11.21 -0.85 3.87
N LEU A 45 10.16 -0.70 3.07
CA LEU A 45 10.21 0.05 1.80
C LEU A 45 10.60 1.52 2.04
N TYR A 46 10.05 2.15 3.07
CA TYR A 46 10.38 3.51 3.48
C TYR A 46 11.86 3.63 3.91
N GLN A 47 12.34 2.72 4.75
CA GLN A 47 13.73 2.71 5.22
C GLN A 47 14.75 2.51 4.08
N GLN A 48 14.38 1.77 3.04
CA GLN A 48 15.21 1.58 1.85
C GLN A 48 15.27 2.81 0.93
N GLY A 49 14.50 3.88 1.22
CA GLY A 49 14.45 5.07 0.38
C GLY A 49 13.81 4.81 -0.99
N ALA A 50 13.06 3.71 -1.14
CA ALA A 50 12.39 3.29 -2.38
C ALA A 50 11.11 4.12 -2.66
N MET A 51 11.23 5.43 -2.46
CA MET A 51 10.19 6.43 -2.69
C MET A 51 9.78 6.54 -4.16
N THR A 52 10.54 5.94 -5.08
CA THR A 52 10.23 5.88 -6.51
C THR A 52 8.90 5.18 -6.79
N VAL A 53 8.47 4.25 -5.92
CA VAL A 53 7.14 3.63 -6.04
C VAL A 53 6.02 4.67 -5.89
N LEU A 54 6.27 5.78 -5.20
CA LEU A 54 5.33 6.89 -5.00
C LEU A 54 5.48 8.02 -6.03
N SER A 55 6.42 7.94 -6.98
CA SER A 55 6.72 9.03 -7.92
C SER A 55 5.51 9.51 -8.75
N ASN A 56 4.47 8.69 -8.86
CA ASN A 56 3.26 8.99 -9.63
C ASN A 56 2.04 9.32 -8.76
N THR A 57 2.20 9.53 -7.44
CA THR A 57 1.06 9.81 -6.55
C THR A 57 1.23 11.11 -5.78
N THR A 58 0.17 11.91 -5.71
CA THR A 58 0.08 13.12 -4.88
C THR A 58 -0.26 12.81 -3.41
N GLY A 59 -0.73 11.59 -3.11
CA GLY A 59 -0.97 11.08 -1.76
C GLY A 59 0.22 10.29 -1.22
N SER A 60 0.53 10.44 0.06
CA SER A 60 1.67 9.79 0.71
C SER A 60 1.30 8.84 1.84
N TRP A 61 0.00 8.63 2.07
CA TRP A 61 -0.50 7.65 3.01
C TRP A 61 -0.90 6.38 2.26
N VAL A 62 -0.44 5.23 2.73
CA VAL A 62 -0.65 3.95 2.08
C VAL A 62 -1.35 2.99 3.03
N TRP A 63 -2.39 2.34 2.54
CA TRP A 63 -3.09 1.28 3.26
C TRP A 63 -2.26 0.02 3.35
N SER A 64 -2.26 -0.60 4.53
CA SER A 64 -1.79 -1.96 4.75
C SER A 64 -2.95 -2.96 4.78
N GLY A 65 -2.64 -4.25 4.77
CA GLY A 65 -3.63 -5.33 4.85
C GLY A 65 -4.25 -5.51 6.24
N GLU A 66 -3.65 -4.93 7.27
CA GLU A 66 -4.05 -5.07 8.65
C GLU A 66 -5.35 -4.30 8.95
N THR A 67 -6.32 -5.00 9.56
CA THR A 67 -7.62 -4.46 9.95
C THR A 67 -7.93 -4.75 11.41
N LYS A 68 -8.66 -3.83 12.05
CA LYS A 68 -9.24 -4.00 13.38
C LYS A 68 -10.65 -3.41 13.39
N GLU A 69 -11.67 -4.27 13.36
CA GLU A 69 -13.08 -3.86 13.29
C GLU A 69 -13.38 -2.93 12.09
N SER A 70 -13.74 -1.68 12.34
CA SER A 70 -13.97 -0.63 11.34
C SER A 70 -12.71 0.15 10.96
N LEU A 71 -11.56 -0.22 11.53
CA LEU A 71 -10.27 0.43 11.29
C LEU A 71 -9.38 -0.41 10.38
N ALA A 72 -8.51 0.29 9.65
CA ALA A 72 -7.39 -0.27 8.95
C ALA A 72 -6.12 0.53 9.24
N TRP A 73 -4.96 -0.10 9.07
CA TRP A 73 -3.69 0.54 9.37
C TRP A 73 -3.11 1.22 8.14
N LEU A 74 -2.66 2.46 8.34
CA LEU A 74 -2.17 3.39 7.34
C LEU A 74 -0.73 3.80 7.66
N PHE A 75 0.14 3.90 6.66
CA PHE A 75 1.53 4.34 6.81
C PHE A 75 1.81 5.57 5.93
N SER A 76 2.45 6.59 6.49
CA SER A 76 2.88 7.79 5.75
C SER A 76 4.32 7.69 5.31
N PHE A 77 4.56 7.74 4.01
CA PHE A 77 5.90 7.83 3.46
C PHE A 77 6.47 9.26 3.47
N SER A 78 5.66 10.30 3.70
CA SER A 78 6.18 11.67 3.90
C SER A 78 6.75 11.89 5.29
N TYR A 79 6.21 11.19 6.30
CA TYR A 79 6.54 11.43 7.70
C TYR A 79 7.14 10.20 8.41
N GLY A 80 7.09 9.01 7.80
CA GLY A 80 7.49 7.77 8.46
C GLY A 80 6.57 7.37 9.62
N LEU A 81 5.31 7.80 9.59
CA LEU A 81 4.34 7.61 10.67
C LEU A 81 3.33 6.52 10.32
N ASP A 82 2.82 5.83 11.34
CA ASP A 82 1.76 4.85 11.17
C ASP A 82 0.59 5.11 12.13
N LYS A 83 -0.63 4.76 11.70
CA LYS A 83 -1.83 4.91 12.52
C LYS A 83 -2.93 3.93 12.12
N TRP A 84 -3.77 3.56 13.09
CA TRP A 84 -5.09 3.03 12.84
C TRP A 84 -6.05 4.17 12.47
N THR A 85 -6.84 3.99 11.42
CA THR A 85 -7.88 4.97 11.05
C THR A 85 -9.11 4.27 10.47
N ASN A 86 -10.23 4.99 10.37
CA ASN A 86 -11.46 4.43 9.84
C ASN A 86 -11.23 3.97 8.39
N ARG A 87 -11.59 2.72 8.10
CA ARG A 87 -11.34 2.09 6.79
C ARG A 87 -12.10 2.77 5.64
N GLY A 88 -13.13 3.55 5.94
CA GLY A 88 -13.87 4.41 5.00
C GLY A 88 -13.27 5.80 4.78
N TYR A 89 -12.16 6.17 5.44
CA TYR A 89 -11.50 7.45 5.23
C TYR A 89 -10.61 7.41 3.97
N ALA A 90 -10.85 8.25 2.98
CA ALA A 90 -10.14 8.16 1.69
C ALA A 90 -9.04 9.22 1.49
N GLU A 91 -9.07 10.30 2.26
CA GLU A 91 -8.32 11.53 1.96
C GLU A 91 -6.81 11.29 1.94
N ARG A 92 -6.17 11.57 0.79
CA ARG A 92 -4.72 11.39 0.54
C ARG A 92 -4.20 9.96 0.71
N ASN A 93 -5.10 8.99 0.82
CA ASN A 93 -4.76 7.58 0.98
C ASN A 93 -4.62 6.92 -0.40
N ARG A 94 -3.67 6.00 -0.53
CA ARG A 94 -3.36 5.25 -1.75
C ARG A 94 -3.36 3.75 -1.46
N GLY A 95 -3.82 2.97 -2.43
CA GLY A 95 -3.69 1.52 -2.43
C GLY A 95 -2.35 1.12 -3.04
N PHE A 96 -1.61 0.23 -2.39
CA PHE A 96 -0.37 -0.35 -2.91
C PHE A 96 -0.57 -1.85 -3.02
N ALA A 97 0.07 -2.44 -4.02
CA ALA A 97 0.11 -3.88 -4.21
C ALA A 97 1.56 -4.37 -4.07
N VAL A 98 1.73 -5.51 -3.41
CA VAL A 98 3.03 -6.17 -3.26
C VAL A 98 2.90 -7.66 -3.59
N ARG A 99 3.99 -8.24 -4.11
CA ARG A 99 4.15 -9.69 -4.26
C ARG A 99 5.62 -10.10 -4.13
N PRO A 100 5.91 -11.38 -3.81
CA PRO A 100 7.26 -11.91 -3.93
C PRO A 100 7.76 -11.81 -5.37
N GLY A 101 8.99 -11.33 -5.57
CA GLY A 101 9.69 -11.37 -6.84
C GLY A 101 10.13 -12.79 -7.21
N LYS A 102 10.47 -12.97 -8.48
CA LYS A 102 10.97 -14.26 -9.01
C LYS A 102 12.46 -14.46 -8.75
#